data_AF-A0A6N6KQ97-F1
#
_entry.id   AF-A0A6N6KQ97-F1
#
_cell.length_a   1.000
_cell.length_b   1.000
_cell.length_c   1.000
_cell.angle_alpha   90.00
_cell.angle_beta   90.00
_cell.angle_gamma   90.00
#
_symmetry.space_group_name_H-M   'P 1'
#
loop_
_entity.id
_entity.type
_entity.pdbx_description
1 polymer ?
#
loop_
_entity_poly.entity_id
_entity_poly.type
_entity_poly.pdbx_seq_one_letter_code
_entity_poly.pdbx_strand_id
1 'polypeptide(L)'
;MKSEKEKWVNSVMGSLAGLQRAKPGPDLFAKIEREIVGQEGKIISMSQLRVAAAAAILLLAINVFLLNRYAKSETTSTSEWVSEVDSDEQLISNYNLYE
;
A
#
# COMPACT_ATOMS: atom_id res chain seq x y z
N MET A 1 -27.30 24.83 34.73
CA MET A 1 -27.77 25.66 33.59
C MET A 1 -27.86 24.78 32.37
N LYS A 2 -29.00 24.74 31.66
CA LYS A 2 -29.07 24.06 30.36
C LYS A 2 -28.17 24.80 29.37
N SER A 3 -27.42 24.05 28.56
CA SER A 3 -26.55 24.64 27.53
C SER A 3 -27.38 25.43 26.52
N GLU A 4 -26.79 26.46 25.91
CA GLU A 4 -27.48 27.26 24.87
C GLU A 4 -27.96 26.39 23.70
N LYS A 5 -27.20 25.33 23.36
CA LYS A 5 -27.59 24.31 22.37
C LYS A 5 -28.91 23.63 22.72
N GLU A 6 -29.12 23.25 23.98
CA GLU A 6 -30.36 22.60 24.41
C GLU A 6 -31.56 23.54 24.38
N LYS A 7 -31.37 24.83 24.70
CA LYS A 7 -32.44 25.83 24.60
C LYS A 7 -32.86 26.03 23.15
N TRP A 8 -31.89 26.11 22.24
CA TRP A 8 -32.15 26.24 20.81
C TRP A 8 -32.90 25.03 20.26
N VAL A 9 -32.46 23.80 20.58
CA VAL A 9 -33.15 22.57 20.15
C VAL A 9 -34.59 22.53 20.66
N ASN A 10 -34.82 22.87 21.93
CA ASN A 10 -36.17 22.87 22.50
C ASN A 10 -37.07 23.96 21.89
N SER A 11 -36.51 25.14 21.56
CA SER A 11 -37.23 26.20 20.87
C SER A 11 -37.67 25.76 19.46
N VAL A 12 -36.78 25.11 18.71
CA VAL A 12 -37.05 24.59 17.36
C VAL A 12 -38.04 23.42 17.40
N MET A 13 -37.95 22.51 18.36
CA MET A 13 -38.92 21.42 18.49
C MET A 13 -40.29 21.91 19.00
N GLY A 14 -40.29 22.93 19.86
CA GLY A 14 -41.50 23.58 20.34
C GLY A 14 -42.26 24.32 19.24
N SER A 15 -41.56 24.90 18.25
CA SER A 15 -42.21 25.56 17.10
C SER A 15 -42.91 24.60 16.14
N LEU A 16 -42.61 23.29 16.24
CA LEU A 16 -43.26 22.23 15.46
C LEU A 16 -44.45 21.60 16.21
N ALA A 17 -44.75 22.04 17.43
CA ALA A 17 -45.86 21.52 18.23
C ALA A 17 -47.20 21.82 17.55
N GLY A 18 -48.04 20.80 17.38
CA GLY A 18 -49.35 20.91 16.74
C GLY A 18 -49.34 20.65 15.23
N LEU A 19 -48.17 20.46 14.60
CA LEU A 19 -48.09 20.00 13.23
C LEU A 19 -48.45 18.52 13.13
N GLN A 20 -49.23 18.16 12.12
CA GLN A 20 -49.53 16.77 11.80
C GLN A 20 -48.24 16.05 11.43
N ARG A 21 -48.06 14.81 11.93
CA ARG A 21 -46.95 13.96 11.51
C ARG A 21 -46.98 13.79 10.00
N ALA A 22 -45.84 14.06 9.35
CA ALA A 22 -45.68 13.80 7.93
C ALA A 22 -45.86 12.30 7.67
N LYS A 23 -46.76 11.95 6.74
CA LYS A 23 -46.86 10.60 6.21
C LYS A 23 -45.76 10.43 5.17
N PRO A 24 -44.84 9.47 5.30
CA PRO A 24 -43.84 9.24 4.27
C PRO A 24 -44.53 8.90 2.95
N GLY A 25 -43.94 9.36 1.84
CA GLY A 25 -44.41 8.98 0.51
C GLY A 25 -44.39 7.45 0.35
N PRO A 26 -45.36 6.86 -0.37
CA PRO A 26 -45.47 5.40 -0.51
C PRO A 26 -44.20 4.77 -1.12
N ASP A 27 -43.49 5.51 -1.97
CA ASP A 27 -42.28 5.05 -2.65
C ASP A 27 -40.97 5.36 -1.90
N LEU A 28 -41.02 5.97 -0.71
CA LEU A 28 -39.81 6.36 0.02
C LEU A 28 -38.96 5.13 0.37
N PHE A 29 -39.60 4.04 0.77
CA PHE A 29 -38.93 2.79 1.10
C PHE A 29 -38.27 2.17 -0.14
N ALA A 30 -39.01 2.07 -1.25
CA ALA A 30 -38.49 1.58 -2.52
C ALA A 30 -37.37 2.47 -3.10
N LYS A 31 -37.38 3.78 -2.80
CA LYS A 31 -36.31 4.70 -3.18
C LYS A 31 -35.03 4.41 -2.38
N ILE A 32 -35.15 4.23 -1.07
CA ILE A 32 -34.02 3.88 -0.19
C ILE A 32 -33.44 2.51 -0.58
N GLU A 33 -34.29 1.51 -0.83
CA GLU A 33 -33.86 0.18 -1.26
C GLU A 33 -33.09 0.22 -2.59
N ARG A 34 -33.60 0.96 -3.58
CA ARG A 34 -32.87 1.17 -4.85
C ARG A 34 -31.55 1.91 -4.68
N GLU A 35 -31.47 2.83 -3.73
CA GLU A 35 -30.24 3.58 -3.46
C GLU A 35 -29.19 2.69 -2.75
N ILE A 36 -29.63 1.82 -1.84
CA ILE A 36 -28.76 0.86 -1.15
C ILE A 36 -28.30 -0.25 -2.12
N VAL A 37 -29.21 -0.79 -2.92
CA VAL A 37 -28.90 -1.85 -3.90
C VAL A 37 -28.12 -1.29 -5.08
N GLY A 38 -28.47 -0.10 -5.57
CA GLY A 38 -27.78 0.58 -6.68
C GLY A 38 -26.41 1.13 -6.30
N GLN A 39 -26.14 1.34 -5.01
CA GLN A 39 -24.78 1.39 -4.49
C GLN A 39 -24.21 -0.03 -4.41
N GLU A 40 -24.06 -0.68 -5.56
CA GLU A 40 -23.26 -1.88 -5.73
C GLU A 40 -21.79 -1.50 -5.50
N GLY A 41 -21.42 -1.27 -4.23
CA GLY A 41 -20.03 -1.22 -3.84
C GLY A 41 -19.39 -2.51 -4.36
N LYS A 42 -18.37 -2.39 -5.21
CA LYS A 42 -17.72 -3.53 -5.86
C LYS A 42 -17.32 -4.55 -4.80
N ILE A 43 -18.09 -5.64 -4.68
CA ILE A 43 -17.82 -6.71 -3.71
C ILE A 43 -16.62 -7.49 -4.25
N ILE A 44 -15.42 -7.07 -3.86
CA ILE A 44 -14.19 -7.79 -4.19
C ILE A 44 -14.08 -8.98 -3.22
N SER A 45 -13.94 -10.19 -3.76
CA SER A 45 -13.78 -11.36 -2.91
C SER A 45 -12.44 -11.29 -2.18
N MET A 46 -12.44 -11.63 -0.88
CA MET A 46 -11.21 -11.68 -0.07
C MET A 46 -10.16 -12.64 -0.66
N SER A 47 -10.60 -13.66 -1.42
CA SER A 47 -9.70 -14.57 -2.14
C SER A 47 -8.91 -13.84 -3.23
N GLN A 48 -9.56 -12.99 -4.04
CA GLN A 48 -8.88 -12.20 -5.07
C GLN A 48 -7.89 -11.22 -4.47
N LEU A 49 -8.21 -10.61 -3.33
CA LEU A 49 -7.30 -9.73 -2.60
C LEU A 49 -6.04 -10.47 -2.11
N ARG A 50 -6.18 -11.71 -1.63
CA ARG A 50 -5.04 -12.55 -1.22
C ARG A 50 -4.11 -12.86 -2.39
N VAL A 51 -4.68 -13.22 -3.55
CA VAL A 51 -3.89 -13.51 -4.76
C VAL A 51 -3.19 -12.25 -5.26
N ALA A 52 -3.89 -11.12 -5.30
CA ALA A 52 -3.31 -9.83 -5.69
C ALA A 52 -2.17 -9.41 -4.74
N ALA A 53 -2.36 -9.57 -3.43
CA ALA A 53 -1.33 -9.28 -2.43
C ALA A 53 -0.10 -10.20 -2.60
N ALA A 54 -0.30 -11.50 -2.83
CA ALA A 54 0.79 -12.44 -3.07
C ALA A 54 1.59 -12.07 -4.33
N ALA A 55 0.91 -11.71 -5.42
CA ALA A 55 1.54 -11.27 -6.66
C ALA A 55 2.34 -9.97 -6.46
N ALA A 56 1.80 -9.00 -5.73
CA ALA A 56 2.48 -7.75 -5.41
C ALA A 56 3.75 -7.98 -4.56
N ILE A 57 3.68 -8.85 -3.55
CA ILE A 57 4.84 -9.22 -2.73
C ILE A 57 5.93 -9.88 -3.58
N LEU A 58 5.55 -10.80 -4.46
CA LEU A 58 6.50 -11.50 -5.33
C LEU A 58 7.19 -10.54 -6.30
N LEU A 59 6.45 -9.62 -6.91
CA LEU A 59 7.03 -8.55 -7.74
C LEU A 59 7.99 -7.67 -6.94
N LEU A 60 7.61 -7.24 -5.73
CA LEU A 60 8.49 -6.45 -4.87
C LEU A 60 9.76 -7.23 -4.51
N ALA A 61 9.64 -8.49 -4.14
CA ALA A 61 10.77 -9.34 -3.78
C ALA A 61 11.77 -9.49 -4.93
N ILE A 62 11.29 -9.70 -6.16
CA ILE A 62 12.13 -9.77 -7.35
C ILE A 62 12.87 -8.45 -7.57
N ASN A 63 12.15 -7.33 -7.52
CA ASN A 63 12.76 -6.01 -7.72
C ASN A 63 13.82 -5.69 -6.66
N VAL A 64 13.55 -5.99 -5.39
CA VAL A 64 14.49 -5.81 -4.29
C VAL A 64 15.70 -6.74 -4.44
N PHE A 65 15.49 -7.99 -4.85
CA PHE A 65 16.56 -8.95 -5.08
C PHE A 65 17.50 -8.48 -6.21
N LEU A 66 16.93 -8.02 -7.33
CA LEU A 66 17.71 -7.47 -8.45
C LEU A 66 18.50 -6.23 -8.05
N LEU A 67 17.88 -5.31 -7.31
CA LEU A 67 18.55 -4.11 -6.83
C LEU A 67 19.70 -4.46 -5.87
N ASN A 68 19.51 -5.41 -4.96
CA ASN A 68 20.54 -5.86 -4.03
C ASN A 68 21.69 -6.57 -4.77
N ARG A 69 21.39 -7.37 -5.79
CA ARG A 69 22.41 -8.00 -6.66
C ARG A 69 23.22 -6.93 -7.40
N TYR A 70 22.55 -5.94 -7.99
CA TYR A 70 23.20 -4.85 -8.69
C TYR A 70 24.10 -4.00 -7.77
N ALA A 71 23.59 -3.62 -6.60
CA ALA A 71 24.37 -2.88 -5.60
C ALA A 71 25.58 -3.69 -5.06
N LYS A 72 25.43 -5.02 -4.92
CA LYS A 72 26.52 -5.91 -4.53
C LYS A 72 27.54 -6.15 -5.65
N SER A 73 27.13 -6.19 -6.91
CA SER A 73 28.08 -6.32 -8.03
C SER A 73 28.97 -5.09 -8.17
N GLU A 74 28.46 -3.88 -7.90
CA GLU A 74 29.31 -2.67 -7.90
C GLU A 74 30.33 -2.66 -6.76
N THR A 75 30.04 -3.31 -5.62
CA THR A 75 30.97 -3.41 -4.48
C THR A 75 31.91 -4.61 -4.58
N THR A 76 31.49 -5.70 -5.22
CA THR A 76 32.29 -6.92 -5.42
C THR A 76 33.25 -6.79 -6.61
N SER A 77 32.94 -5.95 -7.61
CA SER A 77 33.85 -5.65 -8.72
C SER A 77 35.16 -4.99 -8.28
N THR A 78 35.21 -4.45 -7.05
CA THR A 78 36.44 -3.89 -6.47
C THR A 78 37.18 -4.89 -5.56
N SER A 79 36.58 -6.02 -5.19
CA SER A 79 37.21 -7.00 -4.28
C SER A 79 37.50 -8.38 -4.90
N GLU A 80 36.82 -8.77 -5.98
CA GLU A 80 37.16 -10.02 -6.69
C GLU A 80 38.26 -9.84 -7.74
N TRP A 81 38.45 -8.63 -8.30
CA TRP A 81 39.58 -8.32 -9.19
C TRP A 81 40.92 -8.09 -8.48
N VAL A 82 40.93 -7.99 -7.14
CA VAL A 82 42.16 -7.74 -6.37
C VAL A 82 42.81 -9.03 -5.86
N SER A 83 42.10 -10.16 -5.86
CA SER A 83 42.66 -11.46 -5.44
C SER A 83 43.19 -12.33 -6.59
N GLU A 84 42.90 -11.99 -7.85
CA GLU A 84 43.45 -12.70 -9.03
C GLU A 84 44.61 -11.93 -9.69
N VAL A 85 44.70 -10.61 -9.49
CA VAL A 85 45.78 -9.77 -10.04
C VAL A 85 47.08 -9.81 -9.21
N ASP A 86 47.04 -10.20 -7.93
CA ASP A 86 48.23 -10.27 -7.07
C ASP A 86 49.04 -11.59 -7.25
N SER A 87 48.49 -12.58 -7.97
CA SER A 87 49.19 -13.83 -8.31
C SER A 87 49.98 -13.76 -9.62
N ASP A 88 49.66 -12.81 -10.51
CA ASP A 88 50.28 -12.72 -11.84
C ASP A 88 51.40 -11.66 -11.94
N GLU A 89 51.60 -10.83 -10.91
CA GLU A 89 52.71 -9.85 -10.82
C GLU A 89 53.91 -10.30 -9.98
N GLN A 90 54.04 -11.61 -9.68
CA GLN A 90 55.35 -12.14 -9.29
C GLN A 90 56.21 -12.35 -10.53
N LEU A 91 56.87 -11.27 -10.95
CA LEU A 91 58.02 -11.33 -11.85
C LEU A 91 59.01 -12.35 -11.27
N ILE A 92 59.17 -13.49 -11.95
CA ILE A 92 60.23 -14.47 -11.68
C ILE A 92 61.57 -13.75 -11.87
N SER A 93 62.11 -13.20 -10.79
CA SER A 93 63.45 -12.63 -10.74
C SER A 93 64.44 -13.77 -10.46
N ASN A 94 64.64 -14.64 -11.45
CA ASN A 94 65.80 -15.53 -11.46
C ASN A 94 66.79 -15.05 -12.52
N TYR A 95 67.63 -14.09 -12.14
CA TYR A 95 68.81 -13.72 -12.91
C TYR A 95 69.99 -14.61 -12.47
N ASN A 96 70.08 -15.81 -13.03
CA ASN A 96 71.36 -16.50 -13.15
C ASN A 96 71.94 -16.14 -14.52
N LEU A 97 72.64 -15.00 -14.57
CA LEU A 97 73.47 -14.61 -15.70
C LEU A 97 74.94 -14.90 -15.33
N TYR A 98 75.50 -15.86 -16.07
CA TYR A 98 76.90 -16.28 -16.19
C TYR A 98 77.41 -17.37 -15.22
N GLU A 99 77.77 -18.53 -15.81
CA GLU A 99 78.98 -19.31 -15.44
C GLU A 99 80.23 -18.57 -15.91
#